data_AF-A0A0H5BGE0-F1
#
_entry.id   AF-A0A0H5BGE0-F1
#
_cell.length_a   1.000
_cell.length_b   1.000
_cell.length_c   1.000
_cell.angle_alpha   90.00
_cell.angle_beta   90.00
_cell.angle_gamma   90.00
#
_symmetry.space_group_name_H-M   'P 1'
#
loop_
_entity.id
_entity.type
_entity.pdbx_description
1 polymer ?
#
loop_
_entity_poly.entity_id
_entity_poly.type
_entity_poly.pdbx_seq_one_letter_code
_entity_poly.pdbx_strand_id
1 'polypeptide(L)'
;MPTRNVVLTDHHEKVIDRLVKSGRYQNASEVMREGLRMIEQREEREAAKLKALREAASVGFADLDEGRFDDVPVDRLEDYIGGLGREAAVRARKASA
;
A
#
# COMPACT_ATOMS: atom_id res chain seq x y z
N MET A 1 -4.70 26.75 18.81
CA MET A 1 -5.14 25.72 17.84
C MET A 1 -6.64 25.85 17.64
N PRO A 2 -7.18 25.72 16.42
CA PRO A 2 -8.62 25.69 16.19
C PRO A 2 -9.24 24.49 16.90
N THR A 3 -10.42 24.68 17.49
CA THR A 3 -11.18 23.62 18.17
C THR A 3 -12.39 23.23 17.34
N ARG A 4 -12.78 21.96 17.43
CA ARG A 4 -13.94 21.38 16.74
C ARG A 4 -14.62 20.43 17.72
N ASN A 5 -15.92 20.60 17.91
CA ASN A 5 -16.71 19.67 18.71
C ASN A 5 -17.01 18.41 17.89
N VAL A 6 -16.84 17.25 18.49
CA VAL A 6 -17.10 15.95 17.89
C VAL A 6 -17.93 15.12 18.85
N VAL A 7 -18.96 14.46 18.33
CA VAL A 7 -19.78 13.53 19.10
C VAL A 7 -19.12 12.15 19.03
N LEU A 8 -18.84 11.57 20.19
CA LEU A 8 -18.26 10.24 20.31
C LEU A 8 -19.34 9.23 20.68
N THR A 9 -19.15 7.99 20.24
CA THR A 9 -19.91 6.85 20.76
C THR A 9 -19.26 6.36 22.05
N ASP A 10 -20.01 5.65 22.89
CA ASP A 10 -19.50 5.03 24.12
C ASP A 10 -18.27 4.15 23.88
N HIS A 11 -18.20 3.52 22.71
CA HIS A 11 -17.04 2.72 22.32
C HIS A 11 -15.79 3.57 22.12
N HIS A 12 -15.90 4.66 21.35
CA HIS A 12 -14.77 5.55 21.07
C HIS A 12 -14.27 6.25 22.34
N GLU A 13 -15.20 6.67 23.21
CA GLU A 13 -14.84 7.22 24.52
C GLU A 13 -14.01 6.23 25.33
N LYS A 14 -14.46 4.97 25.48
CA LYS A 14 -13.71 3.91 26.18
C LYS A 14 -12.32 3.67 25.60
N VAL A 15 -12.18 3.72 24.28
CA VAL A 15 -10.88 3.57 23.60
C VAL A 15 -9.95 4.72 23.95
N ILE A 16 -10.42 5.97 23.84
CA ILE A 16 -9.65 7.18 24.16
C ILE A 16 -9.25 7.15 25.64
N ASP A 17 -10.20 6.87 26.53
CA ASP A 17 -9.97 6.78 27.96
C ASP A 17 -8.88 5.78 28.32
N ARG A 18 -8.94 4.58 27.73
CA ARG A 18 -7.92 3.54 27.96
C ARG A 18 -6.54 3.99 27.49
N LEU A 19 -6.45 4.65 26.34
CA LEU A 19 -5.20 5.12 25.75
C LEU A 19 -4.57 6.28 26.55
N VAL A 20 -5.40 7.15 27.13
CA VAL A 20 -4.94 8.23 28.01
C VAL A 20 -4.56 7.68 29.39
N LYS A 21 -5.40 6.83 29.99
CA LYS A 21 -5.13 6.18 31.30
C LYS A 21 -3.88 5.31 31.28
N SER A 22 -3.52 4.74 30.13
CA SER A 22 -2.26 3.99 30.00
C SER A 22 -1.01 4.88 29.93
N GLY A 23 -1.17 6.21 29.92
CA GLY A 23 -0.08 7.17 29.79
C GLY A 23 0.52 7.27 28.38
N ARG A 24 -0.04 6.57 27.38
CA ARG A 24 0.47 6.61 26.00
C ARG A 24 0.19 7.95 25.33
N TYR A 25 -0.89 8.62 25.73
CA TYR A 25 -1.26 9.95 25.28
C TYR A 25 -1.66 10.80 26.48
N GLN A 26 -1.37 12.10 26.44
CA GLN A 26 -1.66 13.01 27.56
C GLN A 26 -3.15 13.39 27.62
N ASN A 27 -3.86 13.38 26.49
CA ASN A 27 -5.26 13.79 26.40
C ASN A 27 -5.92 13.25 25.12
N ALA A 28 -7.25 13.36 25.07
CA ALA A 28 -8.06 12.95 23.93
C ALA A 28 -7.64 13.64 22.61
N SER A 29 -7.28 14.92 22.67
CA SER A 29 -6.89 15.69 21.48
C SER A 29 -5.63 15.13 20.82
N GLU A 30 -4.69 14.57 21.57
CA GLU A 30 -3.53 13.85 21.03
C GLU A 30 -3.94 12.54 20.33
N VAL A 31 -4.82 11.75 20.96
CA VAL A 31 -5.34 10.51 20.35
C VAL A 31 -6.04 10.83 19.03
N MET A 32 -6.86 11.88 18.99
CA MET A 32 -7.57 12.29 17.79
C MET A 32 -6.63 12.76 16.68
N ARG A 33 -5.60 13.55 17.01
CA ARG A 33 -4.59 13.98 16.02
C ARG A 33 -3.80 12.80 15.47
N GLU A 34 -3.46 11.84 16.33
CA GLU A 34 -2.80 10.60 15.91
C GLU A 34 -3.69 9.80 14.94
N GLY A 35 -4.97 9.64 15.29
CA GLY A 35 -5.96 8.99 14.45
C GLY A 35 -6.10 9.65 13.08
N LEU A 36 -6.17 10.98 13.03
CA LEU A 36 -6.21 11.73 11.77
C LEU A 36 -4.95 11.50 10.93
N ARG A 37 -3.77 11.55 11.55
CA ARG A 37 -2.51 11.29 10.82
C ARG A 37 -2.42 9.87 10.28
N MET A 38 -3.04 8.90 10.94
CA MET A 38 -3.12 7.53 10.43
C MET A 38 -4.05 7.43 9.21
N ILE A 39 -5.13 8.22 9.18
CA ILE A 39 -6.02 8.31 8.02
C ILE A 39 -5.29 8.98 6.86
N GLU A 40 -4.68 10.15 7.07
CA GLU A 40 -3.90 10.87 6.06
C GLU A 40 -2.82 9.98 5.42
N GLN A 41 -2.01 9.30 6.24
CA GLN A 41 -1.00 8.38 5.74
C GLN A 41 -1.59 7.17 5.00
N ARG A 42 -2.82 6.73 5.32
CA ARG A 42 -3.48 5.66 4.56
C ARG A 42 -3.89 6.17 3.20
N GLU A 43 -4.52 7.34 3.14
CA GLU A 43 -4.95 7.98 1.89
C GLU A 43 -3.76 8.25 0.96
N GLU A 44 -2.65 8.77 1.49
CA GLU A 44 -1.41 8.97 0.74
C GLU A 44 -0.86 7.67 0.16
N ARG A 45 -0.83 6.59 0.95
CA ARG A 45 -0.38 5.27 0.49
C ARG A 45 -1.29 4.70 -0.59
N GLU A 46 -2.61 4.83 -0.43
CA GLU A 46 -3.58 4.38 -1.42
C GLU A 46 -3.47 5.16 -2.73
N ALA A 47 -3.30 6.48 -2.66
CA ALA A 47 -3.08 7.32 -3.84
C ALA A 47 -1.77 6.95 -4.56
N ALA A 48 -0.68 6.75 -3.81
CA ALA A 48 0.60 6.32 -4.38
C ALA A 48 0.50 4.94 -5.03
N LYS A 49 -0.16 3.98 -4.38
CA LYS A 49 -0.41 2.64 -4.94
C LYS A 49 -1.20 2.72 -6.24
N LEU A 50 -2.28 3.50 -6.26
CA LEU A 50 -3.12 3.65 -7.45
C LEU A 50 -2.35 4.31 -8.60
N LYS A 51 -1.53 5.31 -8.30
CA LYS A 51 -0.63 5.94 -9.29
C LYS A 51 0.32 4.91 -9.90
N ALA A 52 1.03 4.14 -9.06
CA ALA A 52 1.96 3.12 -9.53
C ALA A 52 1.28 2.04 -10.38
N LEU A 53 0.07 1.61 -10.00
CA LEU A 53 -0.70 0.64 -10.78
C LEU A 53 -1.13 1.20 -12.14
N ARG A 54 -1.56 2.46 -12.19
CA ARG A 54 -1.92 3.12 -13.47
C ARG A 54 -0.72 3.27 -14.39
N GLU A 55 0.44 3.66 -13.86
CA GLU A 55 1.68 3.76 -14.62
C GLU A 55 2.09 2.38 -15.17
N ALA A 56 2.10 1.34 -14.33
CA ALA A 56 2.42 -0.02 -14.76
C ALA A 56 1.44 -0.54 -15.84
N ALA A 57 0.14 -0.28 -15.69
CA ALA A 57 -0.86 -0.64 -16.68
C ALA A 57 -0.64 0.12 -18.00
N SER A 58 -0.34 1.42 -17.94
CA SER A 58 -0.05 2.23 -19.13
C SER A 58 1.16 1.70 -19.89
N VAL A 59 2.21 1.27 -19.19
CA VAL A 59 3.38 0.63 -19.81
C VAL A 59 2.96 -0.69 -20.48
N GLY A 60 2.20 -1.54 -19.77
CA GLY A 60 1.73 -2.80 -20.32
C GLY A 60 0.86 -2.63 -21.57
N PHE A 61 -0.04 -1.64 -21.60
CA PHE A 61 -0.85 -1.36 -22.79
C PHE A 61 -0.01 -0.85 -23.96
N ALA A 62 0.97 0.02 -23.71
CA ALA A 62 1.90 0.45 -24.76
C ALA A 62 2.72 -0.73 -25.32
N ASP A 63 3.17 -1.64 -24.45
CA ASP A 63 3.86 -2.86 -24.87
C ASP A 63 2.97 -3.75 -25.76
N LEU A 64 1.68 -3.88 -25.42
CA LEU A 64 0.71 -4.61 -26.25
C LEU A 64 0.51 -3.97 -27.63
N ASP A 65 0.33 -2.64 -27.67
CA ASP A 65 0.16 -1.90 -28.93
C ASP A 65 1.38 -2.01 -29.84
N GLU A 66 2.57 -2.10 -29.26
CA GLU A 66 3.84 -2.27 -29.97
C GLU A 66 4.21 -3.74 -30.23
N GLY A 67 3.37 -4.70 -29.85
CA GLY A 67 3.60 -6.13 -30.06
C GLY A 67 4.69 -6.74 -29.17
N ARG A 68 5.07 -6.07 -28.08
CA ARG A 68 6.03 -6.57 -27.08
C ARG A 68 5.36 -7.46 -26.04
N PHE A 69 4.79 -8.57 -26.49
CA PHE A 69 4.21 -9.58 -25.62
C PHE A 69 4.50 -10.98 -26.15
N ASP A 70 4.51 -11.94 -25.25
CA ASP A 70 4.54 -13.36 -25.59
C ASP A 70 3.13 -13.94 -25.45
N ASP A 71 2.67 -14.66 -26.47
CA ASP A 71 1.42 -15.43 -26.39
C ASP A 71 1.72 -16.79 -25.73
N VAL A 72 1.13 -17.00 -24.55
CA VAL A 72 1.39 -18.16 -23.70
C VAL A 72 0.09 -18.91 -23.44
N PRO A 73 -0.04 -20.17 -23.91
CA PRO A 73 -1.14 -21.03 -23.56
C PRO A 73 -1.28 -21.23 -22.05
N VAL A 74 -2.51 -21.22 -21.54
CA VAL A 74 -2.80 -21.28 -20.08
C VAL A 74 -2.19 -22.53 -19.42
N ASP A 75 -2.18 -23.65 -20.13
CA ASP A 75 -1.59 -24.92 -19.68
C ASP A 75 -0.06 -24.87 -19.54
N ARG A 76 0.60 -23.86 -20.12
CA ARG A 76 2.06 -23.64 -20.04
C ARG A 76 2.45 -22.43 -19.20
N LEU A 77 1.49 -21.71 -18.65
CA LEU A 77 1.73 -20.45 -17.94
C LEU A 77 2.65 -20.62 -16.73
N GLU A 78 2.45 -21.66 -15.92
CA GLU A 78 3.29 -21.95 -14.75
C GLU A 78 4.76 -22.21 -15.14
N ASP A 79 4.98 -23.05 -16.15
CA ASP A 79 6.33 -23.38 -16.62
C ASP A 79 7.05 -22.17 -17.20
N TYR A 80 6.33 -21.35 -17.96
CA TYR A 80 6.83 -20.11 -18.56
C TYR A 80 7.25 -19.11 -17.47
N ILE A 81 6.38 -18.81 -16.50
CA ILE A 81 6.69 -17.94 -15.36
C ILE A 81 7.86 -18.50 -14.54
N GLY A 82 7.86 -19.82 -14.30
CA GLY A 82 8.97 -20.49 -13.62
C GLY A 82 10.30 -20.33 -14.34
N GLY A 83 10.29 -20.38 -15.69
CA GLY A 83 11.44 -20.10 -16.55
C GLY A 83 11.97 -18.68 -16.36
N LEU A 84 11.10 -17.69 -16.48
CA LEU A 84 11.45 -16.28 -16.26
C LEU A 84 12.06 -16.03 -14.88
N GLY A 85 11.50 -16.66 -13.85
CA GLY A 85 12.03 -16.57 -12.48
C GLY A 85 13.46 -17.11 -12.36
N ARG A 86 13.75 -18.26 -12.98
CA ARG A 86 15.10 -18.84 -12.98
C ARG A 86 16.11 -17.93 -13.69
N GLU A 87 15.73 -17.38 -14.84
CA GLU A 87 16.59 -16.46 -15.60
C GLU A 87 16.87 -15.16 -14.82
N ALA A 88 15.84 -14.59 -14.18
CA ALA A 88 15.99 -13.42 -13.33
C ALA A 88 16.96 -13.70 -12.16
N ALA A 89 16.85 -14.86 -11.51
CA ALA A 89 17.74 -15.26 -10.42
C ALA A 89 19.20 -15.48 -10.88
N VAL A 90 19.43 -15.91 -12.12
CA VAL A 90 20.78 -16.01 -12.70
C VAL A 90 21.35 -14.62 -12.98
N ARG A 91 20.55 -13.72 -13.56
CA ARG A 91 20.97 -12.33 -13.82
C ARG A 91 21.32 -11.58 -12.53
N ALA A 92 20.50 -11.70 -11.49
CA ALA A 92 20.75 -11.07 -10.20
C ALA A 92 22.07 -11.56 -9.56
N ARG A 93 22.37 -12.87 -9.63
CA ARG A 93 23.63 -13.44 -9.13
C ARG A 93 24.86 -12.91 -9.88
N LYS A 94 24.77 -12.78 -11.21
CA LYS A 94 25.86 -12.20 -12.03
C LYS A 94 26.10 -10.72 -11.76
N ALA A 95 25.05 -9.95 -11.47
CA ALA A 95 25.17 -8.52 -11.17
C ALA A 95 25.73 -8.24 -9.76
N SER A 96 25.75 -9.25 -8.89
CA SER A 96 26.23 -9.15 -7.50
C SER A 96 27.65 -9.70 -7.30
N ALA A 97 28.30 -10.18 -8.37
CA ALA A 97 29.66 -10.71 -8.40
C ALA A 97 30.59 -9.73 -9.14
#